data_AF-A0A1E3PI18-F1
#
_entry.id   AF-A0A1E3PI18-F1
#
_cell.length_a   1.000
_cell.length_b   1.000
_cell.length_c   1.000
_cell.angle_alpha   90.00
_cell.angle_beta   90.00
_cell.angle_gamma   90.00
#
_symmetry.space_group_name_H-M   'P 1'
#
loop_
_entity.id
_entity.type
_entity.pdbx_description
1 polymer ?
#
loop_
_entity_poly.entity_id
_entity_poly.type
_entity_poly.pdbx_seq_one_letter_code
_entity_poly.pdbx_strand_id
1 'polypeptide(L)'
;MSMIQRTIKVTTTQAIVDDPTADPESFPLRKWSIKISVIGANGEEVPANVFDKVTYRLHPTFENPIRSFKKAPFKIEEKGWGEFDLNIIFHVAERGGEHTVMHDLNFRQNKYDVTHVFKFPTNKPALNKLLFESGPVPGYNNPSNNNGNGNSNMGNGGGSSDSNISSNARSTTHNSSGSGSNSTISSNANTAYTNSSNLGSNGNHPTKEQYPPHHPSSSTFAKTNSTTPTSHGTVSEKRKSESLPLKPKKKSKIVDKVTVDLERLAEGIQKLGEDDLMEVVQMVTENKTPDTYIRNDIEEGEFHVDLYTLPNSLLKSLWEFISKCAKV
;
A
#
# COMPACT_ATOMS: atom_id res chain seq x y z
N MET A 1 -23.65 -0.65 -16.67
CA MET A 1 -22.81 0.56 -16.78
C MET A 1 -21.64 0.23 -17.69
N SER A 2 -21.16 1.18 -18.51
CA SER A 2 -19.91 1.01 -19.24
C SER A 2 -18.73 1.05 -18.26
N MET A 3 -17.73 0.20 -18.53
CA MET A 3 -16.48 0.11 -17.79
C MET A 3 -15.33 -0.02 -18.78
N ILE A 4 -14.14 0.41 -18.36
CA ILE A 4 -12.90 0.28 -19.12
C ILE A 4 -11.83 -0.44 -18.30
N GLN A 5 -10.95 -1.18 -18.97
CA GLN A 5 -9.81 -1.82 -18.33
C GLN A 5 -8.54 -0.95 -18.40
N ARG A 6 -7.74 -0.99 -17.35
CA ARG A 6 -6.34 -0.51 -17.33
C ARG A 6 -5.46 -1.54 -16.63
N THR A 7 -4.24 -1.68 -17.13
CA THR A 7 -3.21 -2.52 -16.52
C THR A 7 -2.42 -1.67 -15.52
N ILE A 8 -2.52 -2.03 -14.25
CA ILE A 8 -1.77 -1.42 -13.15
C ILE A 8 -0.50 -2.25 -12.96
N LYS A 9 0.65 -1.59 -12.80
CA LYS A 9 1.92 -2.24 -12.50
C LYS A 9 2.39 -1.90 -11.10
N VAL A 10 2.66 -2.94 -10.33
CA VAL A 10 3.31 -2.90 -9.01
C VAL A 10 4.77 -3.28 -9.23
N THR A 11 5.66 -2.30 -9.16
CA THR A 11 7.11 -2.55 -9.22
C THR A 11 7.66 -2.63 -7.80
N THR A 12 8.32 -3.73 -7.49
CA THR A 12 9.07 -3.90 -6.24
C THR A 12 10.56 -3.86 -6.53
N THR A 13 11.33 -3.20 -5.66
CA THR A 13 12.80 -3.18 -5.67
C THR A 13 13.31 -3.49 -4.28
N GLN A 14 14.41 -4.23 -4.17
CA GLN A 14 15.08 -4.48 -2.89
C GLN A 14 16.60 -4.55 -3.07
N ALA A 15 17.32 -4.20 -2.01
CA ALA A 15 18.75 -4.40 -1.87
C ALA A 15 19.08 -4.77 -0.41
N ILE A 16 20.14 -5.55 -0.21
CA ILE A 16 20.73 -5.75 1.12
C ILE A 16 21.27 -4.41 1.61
N VAL A 17 21.13 -4.14 2.91
CA VAL A 17 21.75 -3.01 3.60
C VAL A 17 23.06 -3.52 4.17
N ASP A 18 24.18 -3.02 3.65
CA ASP A 18 25.50 -3.31 4.22
C ASP A 18 25.59 -2.67 5.60
N ASP A 19 25.60 -3.50 6.64
CA ASP A 19 25.80 -3.10 8.03
C ASP A 19 27.03 -3.86 8.59
N PRO A 20 28.17 -3.17 8.80
CA PRO A 20 29.39 -3.81 9.31
C PRO A 20 29.29 -4.20 10.80
N THR A 21 28.16 -3.89 11.47
CA THR A 21 27.89 -4.24 12.86
C THR A 21 26.86 -5.36 13.02
N ALA A 22 26.27 -5.84 11.92
CA ALA A 22 25.34 -6.96 11.93
C ALA A 22 26.07 -8.28 12.25
N ASP A 23 25.37 -9.16 12.98
CA ASP A 23 25.85 -10.50 13.28
C ASP A 23 25.90 -11.34 11.99
N PRO A 24 27.04 -11.98 11.64
CA PRO A 24 27.16 -12.84 10.46
C PRO A 24 26.17 -14.02 10.41
N GLU A 25 25.61 -14.45 11.55
CA GLU A 25 24.58 -15.50 11.61
C GLU A 25 23.15 -14.95 11.42
N SER A 26 22.97 -13.62 11.38
CA SER A 26 21.66 -12.99 11.21
C SER A 26 21.21 -12.92 9.74
N PHE A 27 19.89 -12.97 9.52
CA PHE A 27 19.33 -12.77 8.18
C PHE A 27 19.61 -11.34 7.68
N PRO A 28 20.06 -11.16 6.42
CA PRO A 28 20.48 -9.86 5.91
C PRO A 28 19.31 -8.88 5.88
N LEU A 29 19.45 -7.75 6.58
CA LEU A 29 18.49 -6.66 6.53
C LEU A 29 18.44 -6.09 5.10
N ARG A 30 17.24 -5.97 4.53
CA ARG A 30 17.04 -5.39 3.20
C ARG A 30 16.31 -4.06 3.30
N LYS A 31 16.67 -3.11 2.45
CA LYS A 31 15.83 -1.97 2.12
C LYS A 31 15.03 -2.32 0.89
N TRP A 32 13.71 -2.22 0.98
CA TRP A 32 12.80 -2.48 -0.13
C TRP A 32 11.92 -1.26 -0.41
N SER A 33 11.40 -1.20 -1.64
CA SER A 33 10.41 -0.20 -2.04
C SER A 33 9.40 -0.77 -3.02
N ILE A 34 8.15 -0.33 -2.91
CA ILE A 34 7.08 -0.65 -3.84
C ILE A 34 6.57 0.65 -4.44
N LYS A 35 6.41 0.71 -5.77
CA LYS A 35 5.81 1.84 -6.51
C LYS A 35 4.68 1.35 -7.41
N ILE A 36 3.74 2.24 -7.70
CA ILE A 36 2.59 1.99 -8.58
C ILE A 36 2.68 2.87 -9.83
N SER A 37 2.52 2.25 -11.00
CA SER A 37 2.30 2.92 -12.29
C SER A 37 1.13 2.30 -13.05
N VAL A 38 0.64 2.98 -14.08
CA VAL A 38 -0.31 2.43 -15.05
C VAL A 38 0.45 2.18 -16.35
N ILE A 39 0.16 1.07 -17.03
CA ILE A 39 0.69 0.81 -18.36
C ILE A 39 -0.22 1.50 -19.39
N GLY A 40 0.38 2.44 -20.13
CA GLY A 40 -0.27 3.19 -21.20
C GLY A 40 -0.49 2.37 -22.46
N ALA A 41 -1.13 2.98 -23.45
CA ALA A 41 -1.59 2.29 -24.66
C ALA A 41 -0.44 1.74 -25.53
N ASN A 42 0.78 2.27 -25.41
CA ASN A 42 1.96 1.84 -26.16
C ASN A 42 2.96 1.05 -25.28
N GLY A 43 2.55 0.66 -24.07
CA GLY A 43 3.39 -0.08 -23.10
C GLY A 43 4.22 0.80 -22.15
N GLU A 44 4.09 2.13 -22.23
CA GLU A 44 4.79 3.09 -21.39
C GLU A 44 4.29 3.09 -19.92
N GLU A 45 5.17 3.37 -18.95
CA GLU A 45 4.75 3.61 -17.57
C GLU A 45 4.26 5.06 -17.39
N VAL A 46 2.96 5.25 -17.19
CA VAL A 46 2.38 6.56 -16.82
C VAL A 46 2.09 6.65 -15.32
N PRO A 47 2.06 7.86 -14.73
CA PRO A 47 1.67 8.05 -13.33
C PRO A 47 0.26 7.51 -13.05
N ALA A 48 0.08 6.84 -11.92
CA ALA A 48 -1.19 6.21 -11.54
C ALA A 48 -2.23 7.20 -10.97
N ASN A 49 -2.44 8.34 -11.64
CA ASN A 49 -3.32 9.43 -11.20
C ASN A 49 -4.81 9.05 -11.10
N VAL A 50 -5.19 7.87 -11.60
CA VAL A 50 -6.54 7.28 -11.48
C VAL A 50 -6.93 6.91 -10.04
N PHE A 51 -5.99 6.96 -9.09
CA PHE A 51 -6.23 6.69 -7.66
C PHE A 51 -6.04 7.95 -6.81
N ASP A 52 -6.97 8.21 -5.88
CA ASP A 52 -6.82 9.27 -4.87
C ASP A 52 -5.90 8.85 -3.72
N LYS A 53 -5.82 7.53 -3.46
CA LYS A 53 -5.08 6.95 -2.34
C LYS A 53 -4.72 5.50 -2.64
N VAL A 54 -3.51 5.10 -2.25
CA VAL A 54 -3.10 3.69 -2.14
C VAL A 54 -2.75 3.41 -0.68
N THR A 55 -3.29 2.32 -0.13
CA THR A 55 -3.06 1.88 1.25
C THR A 55 -2.39 0.51 1.23
N TYR A 56 -1.18 0.43 1.79
CA TYR A 56 -0.45 -0.82 2.02
C TYR A 56 -0.77 -1.32 3.43
N ARG A 57 -1.17 -2.59 3.56
CA ARG A 57 -1.27 -3.29 4.84
C ARG A 57 -0.07 -4.23 4.98
N LEU A 58 0.97 -3.76 5.66
CA LEU A 58 2.19 -4.49 5.96
C LEU A 58 1.97 -5.59 7.00
N HIS A 59 2.96 -6.46 7.17
CA HIS A 59 3.00 -7.41 8.27
C HIS A 59 2.88 -6.69 9.65
N PRO A 60 2.18 -7.26 10.65
CA PRO A 60 1.94 -6.61 11.94
C PRO A 60 3.18 -6.20 12.73
N THR A 61 4.35 -6.79 12.43
CA THR A 61 5.64 -6.45 13.06
C THR A 61 6.18 -5.07 12.68
N PHE A 62 5.62 -4.40 11.66
CA PHE A 62 5.99 -3.03 11.30
C PHE A 62 5.24 -2.02 12.15
N GLU A 63 5.94 -1.00 12.66
CA GLU A 63 5.28 0.13 13.32
C GLU A 63 4.31 0.82 12.35
N ASN A 64 3.07 1.04 12.79
CA ASN A 64 1.98 1.58 11.97
C ASN A 64 1.82 0.78 10.66
N PRO A 65 1.44 -0.51 10.70
CA PRO A 65 1.52 -1.41 9.54
C PRO A 65 0.57 -1.03 8.40
N ILE A 66 -0.43 -0.18 8.65
CA ILE A 66 -1.33 0.36 7.62
C ILE A 66 -0.82 1.75 7.17
N ARG A 67 -0.14 1.79 6.02
CA ARG A 67 0.46 3.02 5.45
C ARG A 67 -0.34 3.50 4.25
N SER A 68 -0.66 4.80 4.18
CA SER A 68 -1.49 5.37 3.10
C SER A 68 -0.81 6.54 2.39
N PHE A 69 -0.79 6.51 1.06
CA PHE A 69 -0.16 7.51 0.18
C PHE A 69 -1.22 8.11 -0.75
N LYS A 70 -1.17 9.43 -1.00
CA LYS A 70 -2.21 10.16 -1.76
C LYS A 70 -1.72 10.76 -3.09
N LYS A 71 -0.53 10.39 -3.56
CA LYS A 71 0.05 10.90 -4.81
C LYS A 71 0.85 9.81 -5.50
N ALA A 72 0.76 9.74 -6.82
CA ALA A 72 1.64 8.92 -7.65
C ALA A 72 3.12 9.30 -7.41
N PRO A 73 4.06 8.34 -7.41
CA PRO A 73 3.89 6.91 -7.72
C PRO A 73 3.52 6.04 -6.50
N PHE A 74 2.92 6.64 -5.46
CA PHE A 74 2.49 5.96 -4.22
C PHE A 74 3.61 5.15 -3.55
N LYS A 75 4.85 5.63 -3.66
CA LYS A 75 6.03 4.88 -3.25
C LYS A 75 6.08 4.71 -1.74
N ILE A 76 6.16 3.46 -1.29
CA ILE A 76 6.56 3.09 0.06
C ILE A 76 8.03 2.64 0.03
N GLU A 77 8.80 3.03 1.05
CA GLU A 77 10.14 2.49 1.33
C GLU A 77 10.20 2.04 2.78
N GLU A 78 10.78 0.87 3.02
CA GLU A 78 10.90 0.28 4.36
C GLU A 78 12.16 -0.60 4.45
N LYS A 79 12.47 -1.06 5.67
CA LYS A 79 13.52 -2.06 5.91
C LYS A 79 12.97 -3.30 6.61
N GLY A 80 13.46 -4.48 6.25
CA GLY A 80 13.10 -5.74 6.89
C GLY A 80 13.96 -6.90 6.42
N TRP A 81 13.98 -7.98 7.21
CA TRP A 81 14.73 -9.22 6.92
C TRP A 81 13.83 -10.31 6.33
N GLY A 82 12.51 -10.23 6.53
CA GLY A 82 11.53 -11.25 6.15
C GLY A 82 10.71 -10.93 4.89
N GLU A 83 10.31 -11.99 4.19
CA GLU A 83 9.35 -11.97 3.08
C GLU A 83 7.92 -12.13 3.62
N PHE A 84 6.92 -11.50 3.00
CA PHE A 84 5.50 -11.64 3.40
C PHE A 84 4.53 -11.18 2.30
N ASP A 85 3.32 -11.73 2.32
CA ASP A 85 2.20 -11.19 1.53
C ASP A 85 1.60 -9.95 2.19
N LEU A 86 1.33 -8.91 1.40
CA LEU A 86 0.63 -7.70 1.84
C LEU A 86 -0.57 -7.37 0.95
N ASN A 87 -1.61 -6.80 1.57
CA ASN A 87 -2.74 -6.26 0.83
C ASN A 87 -2.44 -4.81 0.40
N ILE A 88 -2.52 -4.55 -0.92
CA ILE A 88 -2.46 -3.21 -1.49
C ILE A 88 -3.88 -2.82 -1.93
N ILE A 89 -4.42 -1.80 -1.28
CA ILE A 89 -5.79 -1.29 -1.52
C ILE A 89 -5.68 0.01 -2.32
N PHE A 90 -6.30 0.03 -3.49
CA PHE A 90 -6.32 1.15 -4.42
C PHE A 90 -7.68 1.83 -4.38
N HIS A 91 -7.72 3.08 -3.92
CA HIS A 91 -8.95 3.87 -3.86
C HIS A 91 -9.06 4.70 -5.14
N VAL A 92 -9.99 4.31 -6.01
CA VAL A 92 -10.20 4.95 -7.32
C VAL A 92 -10.74 6.36 -7.14
N ALA A 93 -10.18 7.30 -7.88
CA ALA A 93 -10.56 8.70 -7.86
C ALA A 93 -12.06 8.93 -8.12
N GLU A 94 -12.59 10.07 -7.69
CA GLU A 94 -14.01 10.43 -7.80
C GLU A 94 -14.94 9.43 -7.09
N ARG A 95 -14.47 8.78 -6.01
CA ARG A 95 -15.14 7.65 -5.34
C ARG A 95 -15.44 6.51 -6.33
N GLY A 96 -14.51 6.19 -7.22
CA GLY A 96 -14.69 5.24 -8.33
C GLY A 96 -14.85 3.77 -7.91
N GLY A 97 -14.73 3.49 -6.61
CA GLY A 97 -14.66 2.14 -6.04
C GLY A 97 -13.29 1.89 -5.43
N GLU A 98 -13.07 0.66 -4.97
CA GLU A 98 -11.78 0.19 -4.46
C GLU A 98 -11.40 -1.11 -5.16
N HIS A 99 -10.11 -1.33 -5.36
CA HIS A 99 -9.54 -2.61 -5.77
C HIS A 99 -8.54 -3.04 -4.69
N THR A 100 -8.52 -4.32 -4.34
CA THR A 100 -7.51 -4.90 -3.43
C THR A 100 -6.76 -5.99 -4.16
N VAL A 101 -5.44 -6.01 -4.05
CA VAL A 101 -4.60 -7.12 -4.51
C VAL A 101 -3.72 -7.61 -3.37
N MET A 102 -3.50 -8.91 -3.33
CA MET A 102 -2.46 -9.52 -2.51
C MET A 102 -1.15 -9.49 -3.31
N HIS A 103 -0.09 -8.98 -2.68
CA HIS A 103 1.22 -8.81 -3.30
C HIS A 103 2.28 -9.47 -2.43
N ASP A 104 2.97 -10.48 -2.98
CA ASP A 104 4.10 -11.16 -2.37
C ASP A 104 5.33 -10.24 -2.37
N LEU A 105 5.78 -9.81 -1.18
CA LEU A 105 7.09 -9.21 -1.00
C LEU A 105 8.13 -10.31 -0.78
N ASN A 106 8.84 -10.67 -1.84
CA ASN A 106 9.94 -11.64 -1.82
C ASN A 106 11.28 -11.01 -2.25
N PHE A 107 12.37 -11.74 -1.98
CA PHE A 107 13.74 -11.29 -2.24
C PHE A 107 14.44 -12.12 -3.32
N ARG A 108 13.68 -12.87 -4.13
CA ARG A 108 14.20 -13.71 -5.24
C ARG A 108 14.90 -12.90 -6.33
N GLN A 109 14.53 -11.63 -6.49
CA GLN A 109 15.10 -10.69 -7.46
C GLN A 109 15.30 -9.31 -6.80
N ASN A 110 16.30 -8.54 -7.25
CA ASN A 110 16.51 -7.16 -6.78
C ASN A 110 15.46 -6.18 -7.31
N LYS A 111 14.78 -6.55 -8.40
CA LYS A 111 13.59 -5.85 -8.92
C LYS A 111 12.69 -6.86 -9.61
N TYR A 112 11.38 -6.76 -9.38
CA TYR A 112 10.35 -7.46 -10.14
C TYR A 112 9.11 -6.59 -10.32
N ASP A 113 8.34 -6.88 -11.36
CA ASP A 113 7.14 -6.16 -11.76
C ASP A 113 5.96 -7.14 -11.80
N VAL A 114 4.86 -6.81 -11.11
CA VAL A 114 3.59 -7.56 -11.14
C VAL A 114 2.52 -6.69 -11.77
N THR A 115 1.68 -7.25 -12.64
CA THR A 115 0.61 -6.51 -13.34
C THR A 115 -0.78 -7.03 -12.99
N HIS A 116 -1.72 -6.11 -12.77
CA HIS A 116 -3.13 -6.42 -12.49
C HIS A 116 -4.04 -5.63 -13.44
N VAL A 117 -5.10 -6.25 -13.94
CA VAL A 117 -6.07 -5.58 -14.83
C VAL A 117 -7.30 -5.16 -14.04
N PHE A 118 -7.44 -3.86 -13.79
CA PHE A 118 -8.57 -3.30 -13.06
C PHE A 118 -9.65 -2.79 -14.02
N LYS A 119 -10.91 -2.88 -13.58
CA LYS A 119 -12.07 -2.30 -14.28
C LYS A 119 -12.47 -0.98 -13.61
N PHE A 120 -12.69 0.05 -14.41
CA PHE A 120 -13.04 1.40 -13.97
C PHE A 120 -14.38 1.84 -14.55
N PRO A 121 -15.28 2.46 -13.78
CA PRO A 121 -16.55 2.95 -14.28
C PRO A 121 -16.36 4.21 -15.13
N THR A 122 -16.96 4.26 -16.32
CA THR A 122 -16.78 5.40 -17.25
C THR A 122 -17.91 6.44 -17.18
N ASN A 123 -18.69 6.45 -16.09
CA ASN A 123 -19.82 7.36 -15.87
C ASN A 123 -19.46 8.66 -15.12
N LYS A 124 -18.16 8.93 -14.90
CA LYS A 124 -17.66 10.06 -14.10
C LYS A 124 -16.71 10.92 -14.95
N PRO A 125 -17.08 12.14 -15.36
CA PRO A 125 -16.27 12.95 -16.29
C PRO A 125 -14.85 13.24 -15.81
N ALA A 126 -14.65 13.51 -14.52
CA ALA A 126 -13.32 13.75 -13.94
C ALA A 126 -12.46 12.47 -13.89
N LEU A 127 -13.05 11.31 -13.57
CA LEU A 127 -12.36 10.02 -13.66
C LEU A 127 -12.02 9.66 -15.11
N ASN A 128 -12.91 9.95 -16.06
CA ASN A 128 -12.65 9.74 -17.50
C ASN A 128 -11.46 10.58 -17.99
N LYS A 129 -11.27 11.80 -17.46
CA LYS A 129 -10.08 12.62 -17.73
C LYS A 129 -8.79 11.91 -17.25
N LEU A 130 -8.78 11.39 -16.03
CA LEU A 130 -7.63 10.66 -15.47
C LEU A 130 -7.36 9.34 -16.21
N LEU A 131 -8.42 8.63 -16.61
CA LEU A 131 -8.33 7.43 -17.44
C LEU A 131 -7.80 7.72 -18.86
N PHE A 132 -8.02 8.92 -19.38
CA PHE A 132 -7.50 9.36 -20.68
C PHE A 132 -5.98 9.51 -20.68
N GLU A 133 -5.36 9.87 -19.54
CA GLU A 133 -3.90 9.99 -19.38
C GLU A 133 -3.14 8.66 -19.60
N SER A 134 -3.84 7.52 -19.55
CA SER A 134 -3.30 6.18 -19.79
C SER A 134 -3.79 5.53 -21.09
N GLY A 135 -4.55 6.25 -21.92
CA GLY A 135 -5.03 5.78 -23.21
C GLY A 135 -6.51 6.13 -23.48
N PRO A 136 -7.05 5.76 -24.66
CA PRO A 136 -8.41 6.13 -25.05
C PRO A 136 -9.49 5.68 -24.06
N VAL A 137 -10.57 6.47 -23.97
CA VAL A 137 -11.77 6.16 -23.16
C VAL A 137 -13.00 6.28 -24.06
N PRO A 138 -13.73 5.19 -24.37
CA PRO A 138 -14.88 5.23 -25.26
C PRO A 138 -15.95 6.23 -24.81
N GLY A 139 -16.39 7.10 -25.72
CA GLY A 139 -17.38 8.15 -25.44
C GLY A 139 -16.83 9.37 -24.68
N TYR A 140 -15.53 9.44 -24.38
CA TYR A 140 -14.90 10.62 -23.79
C TYR A 140 -13.88 11.23 -24.76
N ASN A 141 -14.25 12.39 -25.32
CA ASN A 141 -13.33 13.25 -26.06
C ASN A 141 -12.81 14.32 -25.10
N ASN A 142 -11.48 14.46 -24.98
CA ASN A 142 -10.88 15.45 -24.09
C ASN A 142 -11.23 16.89 -24.57
N PRO A 143 -12.01 17.68 -23.81
CA PRO A 143 -12.45 19.01 -24.26
C PRO A 143 -11.33 20.06 -24.24
N SER A 144 -10.13 19.74 -23.74
CA SER A 144 -9.03 20.70 -23.53
C SER A 144 -8.17 21.02 -24.75
N ASN A 145 -8.54 20.60 -25.98
CA ASN A 145 -7.78 20.97 -27.19
C ASN A 145 -8.42 22.09 -28.04
N ASN A 146 -9.28 22.91 -27.43
CA ASN A 146 -9.68 24.22 -28.00
C ASN A 146 -8.71 25.32 -27.56
N ASN A 147 -7.46 25.19 -27.99
CA ASN A 147 -6.51 26.32 -28.01
C ASN A 147 -5.88 26.47 -29.41
N GLY A 148 -6.73 26.33 -30.44
CA GLY A 148 -6.43 26.73 -31.81
C GLY A 148 -6.54 28.25 -31.93
N ASN A 149 -5.43 28.88 -32.29
CA ASN A 149 -5.27 30.33 -32.42
C ASN A 149 -6.20 30.93 -33.50
N GLY A 150 -7.43 31.29 -33.13
CA GLY A 150 -8.41 31.97 -33.97
C GLY A 150 -8.32 33.49 -33.87
N ASN A 151 -7.23 34.09 -34.36
CA ASN A 151 -7.08 35.54 -34.41
C ASN A 151 -7.95 36.14 -35.54
N SER A 152 -9.23 36.40 -35.27
CA SER A 152 -10.11 37.19 -36.14
C SER A 152 -10.42 38.55 -35.50
N ASN A 153 -9.44 39.47 -35.60
CA ASN A 153 -9.64 40.87 -35.30
C ASN A 153 -10.54 41.53 -36.37
N MET A 154 -11.83 41.69 -36.07
CA MET A 154 -12.77 42.60 -36.73
C MET A 154 -13.69 43.12 -35.62
N GLY A 155 -13.78 44.43 -35.34
CA GLY A 155 -13.61 45.55 -36.26
C GLY A 155 -14.97 46.21 -36.44
N ASN A 156 -15.57 46.68 -35.35
CA ASN A 156 -16.91 47.27 -35.36
C ASN A 156 -16.84 48.74 -35.80
N GLY A 157 -17.27 49.03 -37.03
CA GLY A 157 -17.47 50.41 -37.48
C GLY A 157 -17.48 50.64 -38.99
N GLY A 158 -18.64 50.99 -39.53
CA GLY A 158 -18.76 51.89 -40.68
C GLY A 158 -19.27 51.30 -42.01
N GLY A 159 -20.20 52.04 -42.63
CA GLY A 159 -20.28 52.13 -44.10
C GLY A 159 -21.33 51.27 -44.80
N SER A 160 -22.57 51.75 -44.85
CA SER A 160 -23.40 51.51 -46.04
C SER A 160 -22.98 52.49 -47.15
N SER A 161 -22.79 52.02 -48.39
CA SER A 161 -23.12 52.72 -49.65
C SER A 161 -22.61 51.97 -50.89
N ASP A 162 -23.48 51.89 -51.90
CA ASP A 162 -23.21 51.99 -53.34
C ASP A 162 -22.44 50.90 -54.14
N SER A 163 -23.25 50.05 -54.77
CA SER A 163 -23.28 49.78 -56.24
C SER A 163 -22.00 49.58 -57.06
N ASN A 164 -21.90 48.42 -57.72
CA ASN A 164 -22.11 48.27 -59.19
C ASN A 164 -22.01 46.79 -59.61
N ILE A 165 -23.06 46.20 -60.19
CA ILE A 165 -23.37 46.09 -61.64
C ILE A 165 -22.44 45.11 -62.41
N SER A 166 -23.05 43.97 -62.80
CA SER A 166 -22.83 43.10 -63.98
C SER A 166 -21.40 42.81 -64.48
N SER A 167 -21.08 41.57 -64.86
CA SER A 167 -21.53 41.07 -66.17
C SER A 167 -21.26 39.56 -66.43
N ASN A 168 -21.81 39.09 -67.55
CA ASN A 168 -21.95 37.71 -68.03
C ASN A 168 -20.65 36.91 -68.31
N ALA A 169 -20.89 35.61 -68.58
CA ALA A 169 -20.14 34.62 -69.36
C ALA A 169 -19.47 33.52 -68.49
N ARG A 170 -19.90 32.25 -68.48
CA ARG A 170 -20.28 31.26 -69.53
C ARG A 170 -19.05 30.65 -70.23
N SER A 171 -18.80 29.36 -69.91
CA SER A 171 -17.93 28.39 -70.62
C SER A 171 -16.43 28.77 -70.69
N THR A 172 -15.45 27.85 -70.79
CA THR A 172 -15.48 26.46 -71.28
C THR A 172 -14.37 25.61 -70.62
N THR A 173 -14.47 24.29 -70.76
CA THR A 173 -13.44 23.30 -70.40
C THR A 173 -12.05 23.58 -70.99
N HIS A 174 -10.99 23.32 -70.20
CA HIS A 174 -9.72 22.79 -70.72
C HIS A 174 -9.20 21.66 -69.81
N ASN A 175 -8.58 20.67 -70.45
CA ASN A 175 -8.03 19.44 -69.87
C ASN A 175 -6.49 19.49 -69.85
N SER A 176 -5.82 18.47 -69.31
CA SER A 176 -4.35 18.28 -69.18
C SER A 176 -3.77 18.84 -67.85
N SER A 177 -2.83 18.19 -67.16
CA SER A 177 -2.12 16.92 -67.42
C SER A 177 -1.29 16.47 -66.21
N GLY A 178 -1.21 15.14 -65.98
CA GLY A 178 -0.15 14.47 -65.19
C GLY A 178 -0.19 14.67 -63.66
N SER A 179 0.35 13.77 -62.83
CA SER A 179 1.02 12.47 -63.06
C SER A 179 1.03 11.68 -61.74
N GLY A 180 1.26 10.36 -61.78
CA GLY A 180 1.77 9.60 -60.61
C GLY A 180 0.83 8.57 -59.97
N SER A 181 0.49 7.52 -60.71
CA SER A 181 0.00 6.26 -60.11
C SER A 181 1.15 5.51 -59.43
N ASN A 182 0.94 4.97 -58.23
CA ASN A 182 0.77 3.51 -58.09
C ASN A 182 0.45 3.07 -56.66
N SER A 183 -0.57 2.23 -56.56
CA SER A 183 -0.85 1.35 -55.43
C SER A 183 0.00 0.07 -55.51
N THR A 184 0.19 -0.59 -54.37
CA THR A 184 0.25 -2.07 -54.34
C THR A 184 -0.45 -2.58 -53.08
N ILE A 185 -1.35 -3.55 -53.26
CA ILE A 185 -2.03 -4.30 -52.20
C ILE A 185 -1.55 -5.75 -52.28
N SER A 186 -1.07 -6.31 -51.17
CA SER A 186 -0.84 -7.75 -50.95
C SER A 186 -0.32 -7.96 -49.52
N SER A 187 -0.63 -9.02 -48.77
CA SER A 187 -1.61 -10.12 -48.94
C SER A 187 -1.67 -10.92 -47.61
N ASN A 188 -2.70 -11.74 -47.42
CA ASN A 188 -2.84 -12.62 -46.25
C ASN A 188 -1.64 -13.55 -46.01
N ALA A 189 -1.35 -13.82 -44.73
CA ALA A 189 -0.70 -15.05 -44.29
C ALA A 189 -1.38 -15.55 -43.01
N ASN A 190 -2.05 -16.70 -43.09
CA ASN A 190 -2.47 -17.47 -41.92
C ASN A 190 -1.24 -18.20 -41.35
N THR A 191 -1.01 -18.06 -40.05
CA THR A 191 -0.10 -18.97 -39.33
C THR A 191 -0.71 -19.33 -37.98
N ALA A 192 -1.17 -20.58 -37.85
CA ALA A 192 -1.55 -21.17 -36.58
C ALA A 192 -0.41 -22.03 -36.05
N TYR A 193 0.01 -21.80 -34.80
CA TYR A 193 0.85 -22.70 -34.01
C TYR A 193 0.35 -22.65 -32.55
N THR A 194 -0.50 -23.62 -32.18
CA THR A 194 -0.16 -24.83 -31.40
C THR A 194 -0.02 -24.60 -29.90
N ASN A 195 -1.05 -25.01 -29.15
CA ASN A 195 -0.87 -25.54 -27.80
C ASN A 195 0.15 -26.69 -27.84
N SER A 196 1.02 -26.77 -26.83
CA SER A 196 1.68 -28.02 -26.47
C SER A 196 1.79 -28.15 -24.95
N SER A 197 1.75 -29.39 -24.50
CA SER A 197 1.45 -29.80 -23.13
C SER A 197 2.69 -30.05 -22.27
N ASN A 198 2.49 -29.93 -20.96
CA ASN A 198 3.12 -30.70 -19.86
C ASN A 198 4.49 -31.36 -20.11
N LEU A 199 5.47 -30.94 -19.32
CA LEU A 199 6.57 -31.78 -18.84
C LEU A 199 6.86 -31.39 -17.39
N GLY A 200 6.63 -32.31 -16.46
CA GLY A 200 6.89 -32.09 -15.04
C GLY A 200 8.34 -32.35 -14.66
N SER A 201 8.78 -31.80 -13.52
CA SER A 201 9.94 -32.29 -12.79
C SER A 201 9.84 -31.90 -11.32
N ASN A 202 10.19 -32.85 -10.45
CA ASN A 202 10.21 -32.68 -9.00
C ASN A 202 11.17 -31.56 -8.56
N GLY A 203 10.76 -30.80 -7.55
CA GLY A 203 11.62 -29.90 -6.79
C GLY A 203 11.03 -29.72 -5.40
N ASN A 204 11.75 -30.16 -4.36
CA ASN A 204 11.26 -30.13 -2.98
C ASN A 204 10.90 -28.71 -2.53
N HIS A 205 9.74 -28.57 -1.90
CA HIS A 205 9.32 -27.34 -1.23
C HIS A 205 9.82 -27.37 0.22
N PRO A 206 10.66 -26.42 0.68
CA PRO A 206 10.87 -26.22 2.11
C PRO A 206 9.63 -25.55 2.71
N THR A 207 9.25 -25.96 3.91
CA THR A 207 8.18 -25.36 4.71
C THR A 207 8.56 -23.95 5.17
N LYS A 208 7.72 -22.94 4.88
CA LYS A 208 7.86 -21.57 5.45
C LYS A 208 7.26 -21.53 6.86
N GLU A 209 7.89 -22.24 7.81
CA GLU A 209 7.54 -22.09 9.22
C GLU A 209 8.72 -22.44 10.13
N GLN A 210 9.51 -21.42 10.46
CA GLN A 210 10.54 -21.46 11.50
C GLN A 210 10.92 -20.03 11.89
N TYR A 211 10.35 -19.55 13.00
CA TYR A 211 10.73 -18.29 13.63
C TYR A 211 11.87 -18.55 14.64
N PRO A 212 13.07 -17.97 14.47
CA PRO A 212 14.02 -17.83 15.57
C PRO A 212 13.64 -16.64 16.49
N PRO A 213 14.11 -16.60 17.74
CA PRO A 213 13.66 -15.62 18.73
C PRO A 213 14.13 -14.20 18.46
N HIS A 214 13.25 -13.23 18.67
CA HIS A 214 13.55 -11.80 18.51
C HIS A 214 14.37 -11.22 19.68
N HIS A 215 15.58 -10.77 19.38
CA HIS A 215 16.27 -9.77 20.20
C HIS A 215 15.80 -8.35 19.81
N PRO A 216 15.43 -7.48 20.77
CA PRO A 216 15.10 -6.09 20.49
C PRO A 216 16.36 -5.21 20.46
N SER A 217 16.54 -4.45 19.38
CA SER A 217 17.55 -3.38 19.29
C SER A 217 16.95 -2.12 18.65
N SER A 218 16.18 -1.37 19.42
CA SER A 218 15.82 0.01 19.08
C SER A 218 16.93 0.95 19.55
N SER A 219 17.62 1.61 18.61
CA SER A 219 18.70 2.54 18.94
C SER A 219 18.15 3.93 19.31
N THR A 220 18.37 4.32 20.56
CA THR A 220 17.99 5.63 21.11
C THR A 220 18.75 6.77 20.44
N PHE A 221 18.06 7.73 19.83
CA PHE A 221 18.67 8.97 19.36
C PHE A 221 18.91 9.97 20.50
N ALA A 222 20.19 10.28 20.77
CA ALA A 222 20.58 11.35 21.67
C ALA A 222 20.42 12.73 21.01
N LYS A 223 19.90 13.72 21.75
CA LYS A 223 19.96 15.14 21.38
C LYS A 223 21.25 15.77 21.91
N THR A 224 22.09 16.27 21.01
CA THR A 224 23.26 17.09 21.35
C THR A 224 22.94 18.58 21.16
N ASN A 225 23.38 19.42 22.11
CA ASN A 225 23.22 20.88 22.08
C ASN A 225 24.54 21.59 21.69
N SER A 226 24.41 22.77 21.07
CA SER A 226 25.50 23.64 20.61
C SER A 226 24.98 25.05 20.26
N THR A 227 25.67 26.19 20.43
CA THR A 227 26.92 26.54 21.17
C THR A 227 26.98 28.07 21.34
N THR A 228 26.62 28.61 22.53
CA THR A 228 27.32 29.72 23.27
C THR A 228 27.53 31.09 22.52
N PRO A 229 28.14 32.18 23.07
CA PRO A 229 28.47 32.53 24.48
C PRO A 229 28.26 34.02 24.94
N THR A 230 28.54 34.26 26.24
CA THR A 230 29.11 35.49 26.88
C THR A 230 28.31 36.79 27.08
N SER A 231 28.05 37.18 28.33
CA SER A 231 28.75 38.30 29.01
C SER A 231 28.43 38.44 30.52
N HIS A 232 29.34 39.09 31.26
CA HIS A 232 29.47 39.13 32.75
C HIS A 232 28.51 40.09 33.49
N GLY A 233 28.35 39.95 34.83
CA GLY A 233 27.74 41.02 35.65
C GLY A 233 27.38 40.80 37.15
N THR A 234 28.31 40.35 37.99
CA THR A 234 28.48 40.70 39.44
C THR A 234 27.30 40.89 40.44
N VAL A 235 27.32 40.06 41.51
CA VAL A 235 27.38 40.42 42.97
C VAL A 235 26.11 40.85 43.79
N SER A 236 25.88 40.10 44.88
CA SER A 236 25.48 40.49 46.27
C SER A 236 24.08 40.18 46.91
N GLU A 237 24.18 39.78 48.20
CA GLU A 237 23.25 39.82 49.36
C GLU A 237 22.15 38.74 49.69
N LYS A 238 22.56 37.74 50.51
CA LYS A 238 22.33 37.64 52.00
C LYS A 238 20.93 37.36 52.61
N ARG A 239 20.74 36.11 53.10
CA ARG A 239 20.12 35.61 54.39
C ARG A 239 19.75 34.11 54.19
N LYS A 240 20.17 33.10 54.97
CA LYS A 240 19.98 32.76 56.41
C LYS A 240 18.47 32.62 56.75
N SER A 241 17.89 31.53 57.28
CA SER A 241 18.31 30.20 57.82
C SER A 241 17.39 29.08 57.23
N GLU A 242 17.43 27.76 57.50
CA GLU A 242 17.67 26.98 58.74
C GLU A 242 17.85 25.45 58.51
N SER A 243 18.05 24.68 59.59
CA SER A 243 18.57 23.30 59.72
C SER A 243 17.55 22.26 60.26
N LEU A 244 17.65 20.92 60.07
CA LEU A 244 18.67 20.13 59.35
C LEU A 244 18.21 18.78 58.68
N PRO A 245 17.98 17.62 59.35
CA PRO A 245 18.60 16.39 58.80
C PRO A 245 17.76 15.09 58.66
N LEU A 246 18.40 14.10 58.02
CA LEU A 246 18.26 12.62 58.12
C LEU A 246 17.51 11.83 57.00
N LYS A 247 18.23 10.78 56.51
CA LYS A 247 17.76 9.56 55.81
C LYS A 247 17.35 8.50 56.89
N PRO A 248 16.87 7.24 56.62
CA PRO A 248 16.70 6.52 55.34
C PRO A 248 15.43 5.62 55.18
N LYS A 249 15.29 5.00 53.99
CA LYS A 249 14.59 3.73 53.62
C LYS A 249 13.55 3.10 54.59
N LYS A 250 12.32 2.83 54.09
CA LYS A 250 11.73 1.45 54.07
C LYS A 250 10.48 1.27 53.19
N LYS A 251 10.45 0.09 52.57
CA LYS A 251 9.43 -0.64 51.79
C LYS A 251 7.95 -0.30 52.03
N SER A 252 7.19 -0.18 50.93
CA SER A 252 5.73 -0.40 50.89
C SER A 252 5.36 -1.49 49.87
N LYS A 253 5.04 -2.67 50.43
CA LYS A 253 4.05 -3.68 50.01
C LYS A 253 3.88 -4.02 48.52
N ILE A 254 4.41 -5.19 48.18
CA ILE A 254 3.90 -6.09 47.14
C ILE A 254 2.46 -6.49 47.51
N VAL A 255 1.54 -6.36 46.55
CA VAL A 255 0.23 -7.05 46.51
C VAL A 255 -0.02 -7.47 45.07
N ASP A 256 0.12 -8.77 44.82
CA ASP A 256 -0.59 -9.59 43.82
C ASP A 256 -0.58 -9.12 42.35
N LYS A 257 0.63 -8.88 41.84
CA LYS A 257 0.91 -9.01 40.41
C LYS A 257 0.93 -10.49 40.01
N VAL A 258 -0.25 -11.11 39.93
CA VAL A 258 -0.43 -12.40 39.23
C VAL A 258 -0.14 -12.15 37.75
N THR A 259 1.12 -12.37 37.37
CA THR A 259 1.53 -12.50 35.98
C THR A 259 1.04 -13.87 35.51
N VAL A 260 -0.07 -13.88 34.77
CA VAL A 260 -0.49 -15.08 34.05
C VAL A 260 0.63 -15.46 33.09
N ASP A 261 1.10 -16.69 33.19
CA ASP A 261 2.13 -17.24 32.33
C ASP A 261 1.47 -17.56 30.98
N LEU A 262 1.70 -16.70 29.99
CA LEU A 262 1.04 -16.77 28.68
C LEU A 262 1.45 -18.02 27.88
N GLU A 263 2.65 -18.54 28.11
CA GLU A 263 3.15 -19.75 27.47
C GLU A 263 2.39 -20.98 28.01
N ARG A 264 2.26 -21.07 29.35
CA ARG A 264 1.42 -22.10 29.99
C ARG A 264 -0.07 -21.95 29.68
N LEU A 265 -0.55 -20.71 29.48
CA LEU A 265 -1.93 -20.46 29.08
C LEU A 265 -2.20 -21.01 27.68
N ALA A 266 -1.30 -20.76 26.72
CA ALA A 266 -1.38 -21.30 25.37
C ALA A 266 -1.33 -22.83 25.35
N GLU A 267 -0.38 -23.45 26.06
CA GLU A 267 -0.31 -24.90 26.23
C GLU A 267 -1.57 -25.49 26.85
N GLY A 268 -2.17 -24.78 27.81
CA GLY A 268 -3.38 -25.22 28.50
C GLY A 268 -4.61 -25.23 27.58
N ILE A 269 -4.80 -24.17 26.77
CA ILE A 269 -5.88 -24.09 25.78
C ILE A 269 -5.78 -25.23 24.75
N GLN A 270 -4.58 -25.53 24.25
CA GLN A 270 -4.36 -26.59 23.27
C GLN A 270 -4.61 -28.02 23.80
N LYS A 271 -4.70 -28.19 25.13
CA LYS A 271 -4.94 -29.48 25.79
C LYS A 271 -6.38 -29.67 26.27
N LEU A 272 -7.25 -28.68 26.04
CA LEU A 272 -8.68 -28.77 26.37
C LEU A 272 -9.42 -29.75 25.46
N GLY A 273 -10.47 -30.38 25.99
CA GLY A 273 -11.43 -31.11 25.19
C GLY A 273 -12.35 -30.16 24.40
N GLU A 274 -13.09 -30.71 23.43
CA GLU A 274 -14.02 -29.96 22.57
C GLU A 274 -15.05 -29.13 23.38
N ASP A 275 -15.62 -29.73 24.43
CA ASP A 275 -16.58 -29.07 25.34
C ASP A 275 -15.95 -27.87 26.09
N ASP A 276 -14.77 -28.05 26.67
CA ASP A 276 -14.03 -26.99 27.39
C ASP A 276 -13.56 -25.88 26.44
N LEU A 277 -13.19 -26.25 25.21
CA LEU A 277 -12.73 -25.31 24.18
C LEU A 277 -13.86 -24.37 23.74
N MET A 278 -15.10 -24.87 23.63
CA MET A 278 -16.27 -24.01 23.37
C MET A 278 -16.50 -22.99 24.49
N GLU A 279 -16.32 -23.35 25.76
CA GLU A 279 -16.44 -22.40 26.87
C GLU A 279 -15.34 -21.32 26.82
N VAL A 280 -14.10 -21.66 26.41
CA VAL A 280 -13.05 -20.66 26.13
C VAL A 280 -13.43 -19.72 24.99
N VAL A 281 -13.95 -20.23 23.88
CA VAL A 281 -14.42 -19.42 22.73
C VAL A 281 -15.54 -18.45 23.17
N GLN A 282 -16.47 -18.92 24.01
CA GLN A 282 -17.53 -18.11 24.58
C GLN A 282 -16.98 -17.01 25.50
N MET A 283 -16.13 -17.38 26.47
CA MET A 283 -15.50 -16.42 27.40
C MET A 283 -14.76 -15.30 26.67
N VAL A 284 -14.00 -15.64 25.62
CA VAL A 284 -13.29 -14.65 24.79
C VAL A 284 -14.27 -13.79 24.00
N THR A 285 -15.32 -14.38 23.43
CA THR A 285 -16.29 -13.65 22.60
C THR A 285 -17.14 -12.66 23.41
N GLU A 286 -17.51 -13.02 24.64
CA GLU A 286 -18.30 -12.19 25.55
C GLU A 286 -17.50 -11.05 26.19
N ASN A 287 -16.19 -11.25 26.44
CA ASN A 287 -15.36 -10.33 27.24
C ASN A 287 -14.23 -9.64 26.45
N LYS A 288 -14.21 -9.77 25.12
CA LYS A 288 -13.25 -9.07 24.24
C LYS A 288 -13.39 -7.55 24.31
N THR A 289 -12.26 -6.85 24.16
CA THR A 289 -12.20 -5.39 24.00
C THR A 289 -11.92 -5.02 22.53
N PRO A 290 -12.02 -3.74 22.13
CA PRO A 290 -11.66 -3.30 20.77
C PRO A 290 -10.21 -3.59 20.38
N ASP A 291 -9.33 -3.76 21.36
CA ASP A 291 -7.91 -4.11 21.16
C ASP A 291 -7.69 -5.62 21.02
N THR A 292 -8.66 -6.47 21.39
CA THR A 292 -8.58 -7.93 21.33
C THR A 292 -8.64 -8.43 19.89
N TYR A 293 -7.62 -9.18 19.47
CA TYR A 293 -7.57 -9.82 18.17
C TYR A 293 -8.04 -11.28 18.24
N ILE A 294 -9.10 -11.56 17.49
CA ILE A 294 -9.62 -12.91 17.23
C ILE A 294 -9.86 -13.09 15.74
N ARG A 295 -9.59 -14.29 15.24
CA ARG A 295 -9.89 -14.71 13.87
C ARG A 295 -10.61 -16.05 13.95
N ASN A 296 -11.86 -16.07 13.50
CA ASN A 296 -12.69 -17.27 13.44
C ASN A 296 -12.73 -17.74 11.99
N ASP A 297 -12.13 -18.90 11.70
CA ASP A 297 -12.21 -19.54 10.40
C ASP A 297 -13.32 -20.59 10.41
N ILE A 298 -14.45 -20.24 9.78
CA ILE A 298 -15.68 -21.03 9.84
C ILE A 298 -15.65 -22.17 8.80
N GLU A 299 -14.79 -22.09 7.78
CA GLU A 299 -14.68 -23.14 6.75
C GLU A 299 -13.76 -24.28 7.21
N GLU A 300 -12.64 -23.97 7.88
CA GLU A 300 -11.73 -24.97 8.48
C GLU A 300 -12.08 -25.34 9.93
N GLY A 301 -12.97 -24.57 10.59
CA GLY A 301 -13.37 -24.79 11.99
C GLY A 301 -12.36 -24.29 13.03
N GLU A 302 -11.42 -23.42 12.64
CA GLU A 302 -10.31 -22.98 13.47
C GLU A 302 -10.57 -21.64 14.18
N PHE A 303 -10.47 -21.64 15.51
CA PHE A 303 -10.55 -20.43 16.33
C PHE A 303 -9.16 -19.94 16.77
N HIS A 304 -8.72 -18.83 16.21
CA HIS A 304 -7.45 -18.17 16.56
C HIS A 304 -7.69 -16.99 17.50
N VAL A 305 -6.95 -16.94 18.61
CA VAL A 305 -6.97 -15.83 19.59
C VAL A 305 -5.56 -15.40 19.94
N ASP A 306 -5.28 -14.09 19.89
CA ASP A 306 -4.00 -13.53 20.34
C ASP A 306 -4.04 -13.21 21.84
N LEU A 307 -3.38 -14.06 22.64
CA LEU A 307 -3.33 -13.93 24.09
C LEU A 307 -2.68 -12.63 24.58
N TYR A 308 -1.81 -11.99 23.79
CA TYR A 308 -1.20 -10.70 24.17
C TYR A 308 -2.17 -9.52 24.01
N THR A 309 -3.25 -9.70 23.25
CA THR A 309 -4.29 -8.68 23.03
C THR A 309 -5.49 -8.81 23.97
N LEU A 310 -5.54 -9.85 24.79
CA LEU A 310 -6.61 -10.05 25.76
C LEU A 310 -6.41 -9.13 26.98
N PRO A 311 -7.48 -8.50 27.50
CA PRO A 311 -7.38 -7.72 28.72
C PRO A 311 -6.96 -8.59 29.92
N ASN A 312 -6.18 -8.02 30.83
CA ASN A 312 -5.65 -8.72 32.01
C ASN A 312 -6.72 -9.39 32.90
N SER A 313 -7.97 -8.92 32.87
CA SER A 313 -9.11 -9.57 33.52
C SER A 313 -9.46 -10.90 32.86
N LEU A 314 -9.60 -10.90 31.53
CA LEU A 314 -9.90 -12.10 30.74
C LEU A 314 -8.78 -13.13 30.79
N LEU A 315 -7.51 -12.68 30.74
CA LEU A 315 -6.35 -13.57 30.92
C LEU A 315 -6.38 -14.31 32.27
N LYS A 316 -6.78 -13.65 33.35
CA LYS A 316 -6.95 -14.28 34.65
C LYS A 316 -8.12 -15.26 34.67
N SER A 317 -9.26 -14.86 34.11
CA SER A 317 -10.45 -15.73 34.03
C SER A 317 -10.17 -17.00 33.22
N LEU A 318 -9.51 -16.89 32.06
CA LEU A 318 -9.08 -18.04 31.25
C LEU A 318 -8.09 -18.91 32.03
N TRP A 319 -7.08 -18.30 32.69
CA TRP A 319 -6.13 -19.04 33.50
C TRP A 319 -6.78 -19.83 34.64
N GLU A 320 -7.77 -19.25 35.32
CA GLU A 320 -8.55 -19.95 36.37
C GLU A 320 -9.41 -21.08 35.79
N PHE A 321 -10.06 -20.85 34.64
CA PHE A 321 -10.84 -21.88 33.94
C PHE A 321 -9.96 -23.08 33.53
N ILE A 322 -8.87 -22.82 32.80
CA ILE A 322 -7.92 -23.85 32.35
C ILE A 322 -7.27 -24.56 33.54
N SER A 323 -6.92 -23.85 34.61
CA SER A 323 -6.37 -24.45 35.85
C SER A 323 -7.36 -25.36 36.59
N LYS A 324 -8.66 -25.26 36.28
CA LYS A 324 -9.74 -26.10 36.80
C LYS A 324 -9.99 -27.31 35.88
N CYS A 325 -10.04 -27.12 34.56
CA CYS A 325 -10.24 -28.20 33.60
C CYS A 325 -9.01 -29.13 33.50
N ALA A 326 -7.79 -28.58 33.55
CA ALA A 326 -6.53 -29.36 33.54
C ALA A 326 -6.22 -30.10 34.87
N LYS A 327 -7.20 -30.28 35.76
CA LYS A 327 -7.11 -31.01 37.03
C LYS A 327 -8.12 -32.15 37.16
N VAL A 328 -8.65 -32.62 36.03
CA VAL A 328 -9.50 -33.80 35.91
C VAL A 328 -8.68 -34.95 35.33
#